data_AF-S3B5K7-F1
#
_entry.id   AF-S3B5K7-F1
#
_cell.length_a   1.000
_cell.length_b   1.000
_cell.length_c   1.000
_cell.angle_alpha   90.00
_cell.angle_beta   90.00
_cell.angle_gamma   90.00
#
_symmetry.space_group_name_H-M   'P 1'
#
loop_
_entity.id
_entity.type
_entity.pdbx_description
1 polymer ?
#
loop_
_entity_poly.entity_id
_entity_poly.type
_entity_poly.pdbx_seq_one_letter_code
_entity_poly.pdbx_strand_id
1 'polypeptide(L)'
;MSVSTCPAVGTPDSSPLPLSRIAAAPLPELLASVNGKVVDGPDLPGVGGGMIERAGRVVFAMRPQQPAEERDLLVRQLLAHREGYSRDEVQAAFAAL
;
A
#
# COMPACT_ATOMS: atom_id res chain seq x y z
N MET A 1 -42.12 -0.32 12.41
CA MET A 1 -41.31 -0.06 11.21
C MET A 1 -39.85 -0.13 11.63
N SER A 2 -39.19 -1.26 11.41
CA SER A 2 -37.80 -1.48 11.83
C SER A 2 -36.87 -0.93 10.77
N VAL A 3 -36.25 0.20 11.05
CA VAL A 3 -35.16 0.74 10.24
C VAL A 3 -33.91 -0.09 10.54
N SER A 4 -33.59 -1.02 9.65
CA SER A 4 -32.27 -1.64 9.59
C SER A 4 -31.26 -0.58 9.19
N THR A 5 -30.57 -0.01 10.17
CA THR A 5 -29.33 0.74 9.94
C THR A 5 -28.27 -0.27 9.50
N CYS A 6 -28.00 -0.34 8.20
CA CYS A 6 -26.77 -0.95 7.71
C CYS A 6 -25.58 -0.25 8.40
N PRO A 7 -24.58 -0.98 8.93
CA PRO A 7 -23.37 -0.33 9.41
C PRO A 7 -22.78 0.44 8.23
N ALA A 8 -22.52 1.72 8.44
CA ALA A 8 -21.87 2.57 7.45
C ALA A 8 -20.63 1.83 6.93
N VAL A 9 -20.59 1.61 5.61
CA VAL A 9 -19.37 1.20 4.92
C VAL A 9 -18.31 2.18 5.39
N GLY A 10 -17.31 1.65 6.11
CA GLY A 10 -16.33 2.48 6.79
C GLY A 10 -15.78 3.50 5.81
N THR A 11 -16.03 4.77 6.07
CA THR A 11 -15.14 5.83 5.60
C THR A 11 -13.73 5.34 5.92
N PRO A 12 -12.82 5.20 4.94
CA PRO A 12 -11.45 4.82 5.22
C PRO A 12 -10.98 5.79 6.30
N ASP A 13 -10.68 5.22 7.46
CA ASP A 13 -10.19 5.94 8.62
C ASP A 13 -9.04 6.81 8.10
N SER A 14 -9.25 8.12 8.00
CA SER A 14 -8.30 9.05 7.37
C SER A 14 -7.10 9.32 8.29
N SER A 15 -6.89 8.41 9.25
CA SER A 15 -5.74 8.35 10.12
C SER A 15 -4.57 7.77 9.34
N PRO A 16 -3.43 8.48 9.25
CA PRO A 16 -2.28 7.99 8.51
C PRO A 16 -1.82 6.62 9.06
N LEU A 17 -1.50 5.70 8.16
CA LEU A 17 -1.07 4.35 8.54
C LEU A 17 0.30 4.44 9.22
N PRO A 18 0.45 3.98 10.48
CA PRO A 18 1.74 4.06 11.16
C PRO A 18 2.78 3.18 10.46
N LEU A 19 4.01 3.68 10.32
CA LEU A 19 5.10 2.99 9.64
C LEU A 19 5.36 1.57 10.16
N SER A 20 5.21 1.36 11.47
CA SER A 20 5.32 0.03 12.10
C SER A 20 4.26 -0.96 11.60
N ARG A 21 3.04 -0.49 11.33
CA ARG A 21 1.98 -1.31 10.72
C ARG A 21 2.30 -1.61 9.26
N ILE A 22 2.81 -0.63 8.51
CA ILE A 22 3.22 -0.83 7.10
C ILE A 22 4.34 -1.87 7.00
N ALA A 23 5.28 -1.86 7.94
CA ALA A 23 6.39 -2.80 8.01
C ALA A 23 5.98 -4.22 8.44
N ALA A 24 5.08 -4.36 9.42
CA ALA A 24 4.77 -5.66 10.03
C ALA A 24 3.50 -6.34 9.49
N ALA A 25 2.49 -5.57 9.04
CA ALA A 25 1.20 -6.15 8.69
C ALA A 25 1.27 -7.04 7.43
N PRO A 26 0.39 -8.05 7.29
CA PRO A 26 0.25 -8.80 6.05
C PRO A 26 -0.13 -7.86 4.89
N LEU A 27 0.51 -8.05 3.73
CA LEU A 27 0.27 -7.20 2.56
C LEU A 27 -1.22 -7.15 2.15
N PRO A 28 -1.97 -8.26 2.12
CA PRO A 28 -3.40 -8.23 1.78
C PRO A 28 -4.22 -7.31 2.70
N GLU A 29 -3.88 -7.24 3.98
CA GLU A 29 -4.56 -6.36 4.94
C GLU A 29 -4.24 -4.88 4.70
N LEU A 30 -2.97 -4.57 4.40
CA LEU A 30 -2.57 -3.21 4.04
C LEU A 30 -3.29 -2.75 2.77
N LEU A 31 -3.34 -3.59 1.74
CA LEU A 31 -4.06 -3.31 0.51
C LEU A 31 -5.55 -3.10 0.77
N ALA A 32 -6.19 -3.95 1.59
CA ALA A 32 -7.59 -3.77 1.95
C ALA A 32 -7.84 -2.42 2.66
N SER A 33 -6.93 -1.99 3.55
CA SER A 33 -7.08 -0.71 4.27
C SER A 33 -7.02 0.53 3.38
N VAL A 34 -6.30 0.47 2.27
CA VAL A 34 -6.15 1.61 1.34
C VAL A 34 -6.98 1.45 0.06
N ASN A 35 -7.91 0.48 0.02
CA ASN A 35 -8.62 0.10 -1.20
C ASN A 35 -7.64 -0.09 -2.38
N GLY A 36 -6.53 -0.76 -2.06
CA GLY A 36 -5.36 -0.96 -2.87
C GLY A 36 -5.41 -2.27 -3.65
N LYS A 37 -4.78 -2.28 -4.83
CA LYS A 37 -4.47 -3.52 -5.55
C LYS A 37 -3.10 -3.49 -6.17
N VAL A 38 -2.45 -4.66 -6.24
CA VAL A 38 -1.22 -4.85 -6.99
C VAL A 38 -1.57 -5.41 -8.36
N VAL A 39 -0.99 -4.84 -9.41
CA VAL A 39 -1.17 -5.26 -10.80
C VAL A 39 0.18 -5.30 -11.50
N ASP A 40 0.28 -6.10 -12.55
CA ASP A 40 1.44 -6.06 -13.43
C ASP A 40 1.37 -4.77 -14.26
N GLY A 41 2.43 -3.98 -14.19
CA GLY A 41 2.64 -2.75 -14.93
C GLY A 41 3.43 -2.97 -16.22
N PRO A 42 3.68 -1.89 -16.98
CA PRO A 42 4.60 -1.96 -18.11
C PRO A 42 6.02 -2.22 -17.61
N ASP A 43 6.77 -3.03 -18.36
CA ASP A 43 8.20 -3.22 -18.11
C ASP A 43 8.97 -1.99 -18.61
N LEU A 44 9.22 -1.06 -17.68
CA LEU A 44 9.97 0.17 -17.95
C LEU A 44 11.39 0.02 -17.39
N PRO A 45 12.43 0.19 -18.24
CA PRO A 45 13.81 0.05 -17.79
C PRO A 45 14.13 1.08 -16.70
N GLY A 46 14.68 0.60 -15.60
CA GLY A 46 15.04 1.44 -14.44
C GLY A 46 13.88 1.73 -13.47
N VAL A 47 12.66 1.32 -13.77
CA VAL A 47 11.50 1.47 -12.86
C VAL A 47 11.15 0.09 -12.30
N GLY A 48 11.25 -0.09 -10.97
CA GLY A 48 10.86 -1.33 -10.30
C GLY A 48 9.34 -1.45 -10.13
N GLY A 49 8.67 -0.33 -9.90
CA GLY A 49 7.22 -0.23 -9.79
C GLY A 49 6.78 1.21 -9.52
N GLY A 50 5.48 1.43 -9.49
CA GLY A 50 4.88 2.73 -9.24
C GLY A 50 3.52 2.62 -8.56
N MET A 51 3.03 3.76 -8.09
CA MET A 51 1.74 3.86 -7.41
C MET A 51 0.89 4.91 -8.14
N ILE A 52 -0.38 4.56 -8.37
CA ILE A 52 -1.38 5.45 -8.98
C ILE A 52 -2.56 5.51 -8.02
N GLU A 53 -2.91 6.71 -7.57
CA GLU A 53 -4.10 6.94 -6.75
C GLU A 53 -5.16 7.66 -7.59
N ARG A 54 -6.36 7.07 -7.71
CA ARG A 54 -7.47 7.68 -8.45
C ARG A 54 -8.81 7.33 -7.80
N ALA A 55 -9.60 8.35 -7.49
CA ALA A 55 -10.95 8.22 -6.93
C ALA A 55 -11.02 7.31 -5.68
N GLY A 56 -10.06 7.45 -4.77
CA GLY A 56 -10.00 6.66 -3.52
C GLY A 56 -9.62 5.19 -3.72
N ARG A 57 -9.04 4.84 -4.88
CA ARG A 57 -8.44 3.53 -5.15
C ARG A 57 -6.95 3.71 -5.40
N VAL A 58 -6.15 2.89 -4.74
CA VAL A 58 -4.70 2.83 -4.94
C VAL A 58 -4.36 1.64 -5.83
N VAL A 59 -3.52 1.86 -6.84
CA VAL A 59 -3.03 0.80 -7.72
C VAL A 59 -1.51 0.81 -7.69
N PHE A 60 -0.94 -0.31 -7.28
CA PHE A 60 0.50 -0.55 -7.32
C PHE A 60 0.81 -1.31 -8.61
N ALA A 61 1.47 -0.65 -9.55
CA ALA A 61 1.90 -1.24 -10.81
C ALA A 61 3.34 -1.72 -10.66
N MET A 62 3.58 -3.02 -10.76
CA MET A 62 4.88 -3.65 -10.51
C MET A 62 5.47 -4.21 -11.78
N ARG A 63 6.80 -4.31 -11.86
CA ARG A 63 7.41 -4.92 -13.04
C ARG A 63 6.95 -6.37 -13.19
N PRO A 64 6.59 -6.82 -14.41
CA PRO A 64 6.30 -8.22 -14.64
C PRO A 64 7.52 -9.07 -14.28
N GLN A 65 7.29 -10.29 -13.76
CA GLN A 65 8.33 -11.24 -13.34
C GLN A 65 9.20 -10.80 -12.16
N GLN A 66 8.83 -9.72 -11.46
CA GLN A 66 9.50 -9.34 -10.22
C GLN A 66 9.26 -10.40 -9.13
N PRO A 67 10.29 -10.79 -8.34
CA PRO A 67 10.13 -11.71 -7.21
C PRO A 67 9.08 -11.19 -6.23
N ALA A 68 8.28 -12.11 -5.66
CA ALA A 68 7.18 -11.75 -4.77
C ALA A 68 7.64 -10.94 -3.55
N GLU A 69 8.78 -11.29 -2.95
CA GLU A 69 9.35 -10.58 -1.79
C GLU A 69 9.76 -9.15 -2.15
N GLU A 70 10.40 -8.96 -3.31
CA GLU A 70 10.82 -7.64 -3.78
C GLU A 70 9.62 -6.76 -4.12
N ARG A 71 8.60 -7.36 -4.74
CA ARG A 71 7.33 -6.72 -5.05
C ARG A 71 6.64 -6.25 -3.77
N ASP A 72 6.55 -7.12 -2.77
CA ASP A 72 5.92 -6.82 -1.49
C ASP A 72 6.65 -5.69 -0.76
N LEU A 73 7.98 -5.72 -0.75
CA LEU A 73 8.81 -4.66 -0.19
C LEU A 73 8.56 -3.32 -0.90
N LEU A 74 8.54 -3.29 -2.24
CA LEU A 74 8.24 -2.08 -3.00
C LEU A 74 6.84 -1.52 -2.70
N VAL A 75 5.81 -2.37 -2.62
CA VAL A 75 4.46 -1.92 -2.27
C VAL A 75 4.46 -1.24 -0.91
N ARG A 76 5.12 -1.85 0.09
CA ARG A 76 5.20 -1.28 1.44
C ARG A 76 5.97 0.03 1.47
N GLN A 77 7.08 0.14 0.74
CA GLN A 77 7.83 1.38 0.60
C GLN A 77 6.99 2.48 -0.06
N LEU A 78 6.33 2.18 -1.19
CA LEU A 78 5.45 3.13 -1.88
C LEU A 78 4.31 3.60 -0.98
N LEU A 79 3.73 2.67 -0.21
CA LEU A 79 2.70 3.00 0.76
C LEU A 79 3.24 3.91 1.88
N ALA A 80 4.43 3.65 2.42
CA ALA A 80 5.01 4.53 3.43
C ALA A 80 5.29 5.95 2.89
N HIS A 81 5.77 6.07 1.66
CA HIS A 81 5.95 7.39 1.03
C HIS A 81 4.62 8.11 0.79
N ARG A 82 3.54 7.38 0.47
CA ARG A 82 2.18 7.93 0.38
C ARG A 82 1.73 8.56 1.69
N GLU A 83 2.02 7.89 2.80
CA GLU A 83 1.65 8.35 4.14
C GLU A 83 2.56 9.47 4.66
N GLY A 84 3.56 9.89 3.87
CA GLY A 84 4.42 11.04 4.16
C GLY A 84 5.72 10.70 4.88
N TYR A 85 6.07 9.42 5.02
CA TYR A 85 7.36 9.02 5.61
C TYR A 85 8.51 9.32 4.67
N SER A 86 9.59 9.86 5.22
CA SER A 86 10.82 10.12 4.48
C SER A 86 11.53 8.82 4.11
N ARG A 87 12.39 8.90 3.08
CA ARG A 87 13.20 7.75 2.64
C ARG A 87 14.03 7.16 3.79
N ASP A 88 14.58 7.99 4.66
CA ASP A 88 15.42 7.55 5.78
C ASP A 88 14.62 6.81 6.84
N GLU A 89 13.42 7.30 7.17
CA GLU A 89 12.50 6.62 8.10
C GLU A 89 12.07 5.25 7.56
N VAL A 90 11.72 5.20 6.28
CA VAL A 90 11.36 3.96 5.60
C VAL A 90 12.56 3.01 5.58
N GLN A 91 13.76 3.48 5.23
CA GLN A 91 14.93 2.63 5.21
C GLN A 91 15.26 2.08 6.61
N ALA A 92 15.17 2.90 7.65
CA ALA A 92 15.39 2.46 9.03
C ALA A 92 14.37 1.42 9.49
N ALA A 93 13.08 1.60 9.17
CA ALA A 93 12.03 0.68 9.57
C ALA A 93 12.13 -0.70 8.89
N PHE A 94 12.63 -0.75 7.66
CA PHE A 94 12.76 -1.98 6.89
C PHE A 94 14.12 -2.65 7.02
N ALA A 95 15.15 -1.93 7.48
CA ALA A 95 16.45 -2.51 7.83
C ALA A 95 16.43 -3.29 9.16
N ALA A 96 15.37 -3.13 9.96
CA ALA A 96 15.17 -3.79 11.24
C ALA A 96 14.32 -5.08 11.17
N LEU A 97 13.86 -5.46 9.98
CA LEU A 97 13.13 -6.70 9.68
C LEU A 97 14.09 -7.82 9.28
#